data_AF-A0A497C1B1-F1
#
_entry.id   AF-A0A497C1B1-F1
#
_cell.length_a   1.000
_cell.length_b   1.000
_cell.length_c   1.000
_cell.angle_alpha   90.00
_cell.angle_beta   90.00
_cell.angle_gamma   90.00
#
_symmetry.space_group_name_H-M   'P 1'
#
loop_
_entity.id
_entity.type
_entity.pdbx_description
1 polymer ?
#
loop_
_entity_poly.entity_id
_entity_poly.type
_entity_poly.pdbx_seq_one_letter_code
_entity_poly.pdbx_strand_id
1 'polypeptide(L)'
;MNCPHCGAPMTLFRERDYYYCQHCRSYHFPRVNKEGLRVLGENPEGIHCPGCHDLLNLITYDDFFRGYQCPKCLGLLFNRTTFREAIDFHRSRDKTPPEPFSVIDLAELDRVTYCPVCQKMMATFQYNGPGNIVIDTCHPCDMIWLDYGELQKVVSAPGRDRGVPRAKAFAEKREESGEEQERQPINTFQDRIIPLLEALFSR
;
A
#
# COMPACT_ATOMS: atom_id res chain seq x y z
N MET A 1 2.25 -15.16 -10.91
CA MET A 1 3.04 -16.08 -10.07
C MET A 1 2.61 -17.53 -10.37
N ASN A 2 3.57 -18.46 -10.38
CA ASN A 2 3.30 -19.89 -10.57
C ASN A 2 3.15 -20.60 -9.21
N CYS A 3 2.33 -21.66 -9.18
CA CYS A 3 2.05 -22.42 -7.97
C CYS A 3 3.30 -23.21 -7.52
N PRO A 4 3.76 -23.06 -6.27
CA PRO A 4 4.94 -23.78 -5.79
C PRO A 4 4.71 -25.30 -5.68
N HIS A 5 3.44 -25.75 -5.66
CA HIS A 5 3.09 -27.16 -5.53
C HIS A 5 2.98 -27.89 -6.88
N CYS A 6 2.45 -27.24 -7.92
CA CYS A 6 2.18 -27.89 -9.21
C CYS A 6 2.65 -27.12 -10.44
N GLY A 7 3.26 -25.95 -10.29
CA GLY A 7 3.76 -25.11 -11.39
C GLY A 7 2.70 -24.34 -12.18
N ALA A 8 1.40 -24.65 -12.01
CA ALA A 8 0.32 -23.96 -12.73
C ALA A 8 0.23 -22.47 -12.38
N PRO A 9 -0.21 -21.59 -13.31
CA PRO A 9 -0.43 -20.18 -13.02
C PRO A 9 -1.51 -20.02 -11.95
N MET A 10 -1.29 -19.08 -11.01
CA MET A 10 -2.22 -18.82 -9.92
C MET A 10 -3.03 -17.54 -10.15
N THR A 11 -4.27 -17.53 -9.67
CA THR A 11 -5.13 -16.34 -9.63
C THR A 11 -4.88 -15.55 -8.35
N LEU A 12 -4.58 -14.26 -8.47
CA LEU A 12 -4.47 -13.34 -7.34
C LEU A 12 -5.84 -12.82 -6.91
N PHE A 13 -6.19 -13.02 -5.65
CA PHE A 13 -7.37 -12.43 -5.00
C PHE A 13 -6.97 -11.13 -4.31
N ARG A 14 -7.03 -10.00 -5.04
CA ARG A 14 -6.51 -8.68 -4.63
C ARG A 14 -7.15 -8.06 -3.39
N GLU A 15 -8.36 -8.48 -3.02
CA GLU A 15 -9.04 -7.97 -1.82
C GLU A 15 -8.53 -8.62 -0.54
N ARG A 16 -7.88 -9.77 -0.66
CA ARG A 16 -7.46 -10.62 0.46
C ARG A 16 -5.99 -11.04 0.37
N ASP A 17 -5.24 -10.47 -0.58
CA ASP A 17 -3.80 -10.63 -0.78
C ASP A 17 -3.30 -12.09 -0.77
N TYR A 18 -4.05 -13.01 -1.39
CA TYR A 18 -3.62 -14.40 -1.56
C TYR A 18 -3.78 -14.87 -2.99
N TYR A 19 -3.05 -15.94 -3.29
CA TYR A 19 -3.11 -16.66 -4.54
C TYR A 19 -3.85 -17.98 -4.37
N TYR A 20 -4.70 -18.30 -5.35
CA TYR A 20 -5.36 -19.59 -5.44
C TYR A 20 -4.96 -20.31 -6.72
N CYS A 21 -4.56 -21.57 -6.59
CA CYS A 21 -4.32 -22.44 -7.74
C CYS A 21 -5.61 -23.17 -8.09
N GLN A 22 -6.22 -22.85 -9.23
CA GLN A 22 -7.41 -23.55 -9.71
C GLN A 22 -7.14 -25.02 -10.05
N HIS A 23 -5.88 -25.39 -10.33
CA HIS A 23 -5.51 -26.74 -10.72
C HIS A 23 -5.41 -27.70 -9.52
N CYS A 24 -4.58 -27.39 -8.53
CA CYS A 24 -4.37 -28.25 -7.36
C CYS A 24 -5.11 -27.76 -6.10
N ARG A 25 -5.92 -26.71 -6.22
CA ARG A 25 -6.74 -26.13 -5.14
C ARG A 25 -5.95 -25.65 -3.91
N SER A 26 -4.65 -25.38 -4.09
CA SER A 26 -3.80 -24.85 -3.03
C SER A 26 -3.92 -23.33 -2.91
N TYR A 27 -3.64 -22.83 -1.72
CA TYR A 27 -3.54 -21.41 -1.42
C TYR A 27 -2.06 -21.05 -1.21
N HIS A 28 -1.67 -19.85 -1.65
CA HIS A 28 -0.37 -19.28 -1.36
C HIS A 28 -0.55 -17.86 -0.83
N PHE A 29 0.02 -17.60 0.35
CA PHE A 29 -0.06 -16.32 1.03
C PHE A 29 1.33 -15.67 0.96
N PRO A 30 1.54 -14.66 0.10
CA PRO A 30 2.81 -13.94 0.04
C PRO A 30 3.15 -13.37 1.41
N ARG A 31 4.41 -13.54 1.84
CA ARG A 31 4.87 -13.06 3.14
C ARG A 31 5.25 -11.59 3.08
N VAL A 32 5.09 -10.90 4.21
CA VAL A 32 5.62 -9.56 4.43
C VAL A 32 7.14 -9.67 4.65
N ASN A 33 7.92 -8.79 4.00
CA ASN A 33 9.36 -8.70 4.18
C ASN A 33 9.70 -7.93 5.48
N LYS A 34 11.00 -7.75 5.76
CA LYS A 34 11.45 -7.01 6.96
C LYS A 34 11.07 -5.52 6.95
N GLU A 35 10.80 -4.97 5.77
CA GLU A 35 10.43 -3.58 5.54
C GLU A 35 8.91 -3.40 5.53
N GLY A 36 8.11 -4.39 5.93
CA GLY A 36 6.64 -4.26 5.94
C GLY A 36 5.98 -4.37 4.55
N LEU A 37 6.73 -4.73 3.51
CA LEU A 37 6.25 -4.86 2.13
C LEU A 37 5.88 -6.31 1.80
N ARG A 38 4.75 -6.49 1.13
CA ARG A 38 4.26 -7.77 0.60
C ARG A 38 4.14 -7.68 -0.91
N VAL A 39 4.88 -8.52 -1.64
CA VAL A 39 4.81 -8.57 -3.11
C VAL A 39 3.63 -9.41 -3.56
N LEU A 40 2.69 -8.78 -4.25
CA LEU A 40 1.48 -9.40 -4.76
C LEU A 40 1.63 -9.89 -6.21
N GLY A 41 2.71 -9.58 -6.92
CA GLY A 41 2.99 -10.03 -8.29
C GLY A 41 2.86 -8.93 -9.34
N GLU A 42 2.88 -9.28 -10.62
CA GLU A 42 2.91 -8.31 -11.73
C GLU A 42 1.72 -7.34 -11.72
N ASN A 43 1.98 -6.07 -12.05
CA ASN A 43 0.91 -5.10 -12.21
C ASN A 43 0.10 -5.35 -13.51
N PRO A 44 -1.22 -5.13 -13.48
CA PRO A 44 -2.06 -5.25 -14.68
C PRO A 44 -1.98 -4.01 -15.59
N GLU A 45 -1.51 -2.88 -15.08
CA GLU A 45 -1.49 -1.59 -15.78
C GLU A 45 -0.31 -1.47 -16.76
N GLY A 46 0.61 -2.43 -16.78
CA GLY A 46 1.78 -2.39 -17.65
C GLY A 46 2.81 -1.33 -17.22
N ILE A 47 2.86 -0.93 -15.94
CA ILE A 47 3.76 0.13 -15.48
C ILE A 47 5.17 -0.43 -15.34
N HIS A 48 6.14 0.19 -16.01
CA HIS A 48 7.55 -0.20 -15.99
C HIS A 48 8.37 0.67 -15.02
N CYS A 49 9.47 0.12 -14.51
CA CYS A 49 10.45 0.86 -13.71
C CYS A 49 11.10 1.97 -14.54
N PRO A 50 11.17 3.23 -14.06
CA PRO A 50 11.78 4.33 -14.80
C PRO A 50 13.29 4.19 -15.00
N GLY A 51 13.98 3.43 -14.15
CA GLY A 51 15.41 3.13 -14.32
C GLY A 51 15.68 1.80 -15.02
N CYS A 52 15.05 0.72 -14.55
CA CYS A 52 15.33 -0.64 -15.03
C CYS A 52 14.54 -1.03 -16.27
N HIS A 53 13.41 -0.38 -16.55
CA HIS A 53 12.45 -0.75 -17.59
C HIS A 53 11.76 -2.11 -17.40
N ASP A 54 12.00 -2.80 -16.28
CA ASP A 54 11.29 -4.02 -15.90
C ASP A 54 9.85 -3.71 -15.42
N LEU A 55 8.92 -4.63 -15.66
CA LEU A 55 7.54 -4.52 -15.19
C LEU A 55 7.50 -4.46 -13.65
N LEU A 56 6.81 -3.46 -13.09
CA LEU A 56 6.70 -3.33 -11.64
C LEU A 56 5.72 -4.37 -11.07
N ASN A 57 6.02 -4.87 -9.88
CA ASN A 57 5.09 -5.69 -9.10
C ASN A 57 4.15 -4.80 -8.29
N LEU A 58 2.90 -5.19 -8.17
CA LEU A 58 2.00 -4.74 -7.12
C LEU A 58 2.54 -5.16 -5.76
N ILE A 59 2.47 -4.24 -4.81
CA ILE A 59 2.82 -4.46 -3.41
C ILE A 59 1.73 -3.94 -2.47
N THR A 60 1.68 -4.50 -1.26
CA THR A 60 1.06 -3.86 -0.11
C THR A 60 2.11 -3.53 0.95
N TYR A 61 1.95 -2.37 1.59
CA TYR A 61 2.75 -1.91 2.74
C TYR A 61 1.83 -1.84 3.96
N ASP A 62 2.29 -2.39 5.09
CA ASP A 62 1.49 -2.61 6.29
C ASP A 62 0.15 -3.34 6.03
N ASP A 63 0.09 -4.19 5.00
CA ASP A 63 -1.08 -4.99 4.56
C ASP A 63 -2.24 -4.24 3.88
N PHE A 64 -2.20 -2.90 3.72
CA PHE A 64 -3.32 -2.18 3.09
C PHE A 64 -2.90 -1.04 2.16
N PHE A 65 -1.74 -0.41 2.36
CA PHE A 65 -1.29 0.65 1.46
C PHE A 65 -0.74 0.03 0.17
N ARG A 66 -1.37 0.34 -0.95
CA ARG A 66 -0.98 -0.23 -2.24
C ARG A 66 0.07 0.63 -2.92
N GLY A 67 1.01 -0.02 -3.58
CA GLY A 67 2.01 0.63 -4.41
C GLY A 67 2.58 -0.33 -5.43
N TYR A 68 3.69 0.07 -6.03
CA TYR A 68 4.46 -0.75 -6.94
C TYR A 68 5.92 -0.85 -6.51
N GLN A 69 6.56 -1.97 -6.82
CA GLN A 69 7.98 -2.21 -6.56
C GLN A 69 8.66 -2.80 -7.78
N CYS A 70 9.87 -2.32 -8.10
CA CYS A 70 10.69 -2.94 -9.13
C CYS A 70 11.31 -4.25 -8.60
N PRO A 71 11.20 -5.38 -9.33
CA PRO A 71 11.85 -6.64 -8.92
C PRO A 71 13.38 -6.59 -8.93
N LYS A 72 13.98 -5.60 -9.61
CA LYS A 72 15.43 -5.52 -9.84
C LYS A 72 16.12 -4.51 -8.91
N CYS A 73 15.73 -3.24 -8.98
CA CYS A 73 16.31 -2.20 -8.13
C CYS A 73 15.61 -2.03 -6.79
N LEU A 74 14.46 -2.69 -6.56
CA LEU A 74 13.63 -2.56 -5.36
C LEU A 74 13.06 -1.15 -5.11
N GLY A 75 13.20 -0.23 -6.07
CA GLY A 75 12.56 1.08 -6.03
C GLY A 75 11.04 0.98 -5.99
N LEU A 76 10.41 1.96 -5.35
CA LEU A 76 9.00 1.98 -5.03
C LEU A 76 8.29 3.13 -5.74
N LEU A 77 7.05 2.88 -6.13
CA LEU A 77 6.17 3.88 -6.73
C LEU A 77 4.86 3.89 -5.94
N PHE A 78 4.53 5.04 -5.37
CA PHE A 78 3.27 5.27 -4.66
C PHE A 78 2.56 6.47 -5.27
N ASN A 79 1.24 6.54 -5.13
CA ASN A 79 0.59 7.85 -5.25
C ASN A 79 0.91 8.71 -4.01
N ARG A 80 0.79 10.03 -4.12
CA ARG A 80 1.14 10.96 -3.04
C ARG A 80 0.32 10.78 -1.77
N THR A 81 -0.98 10.50 -1.91
CA THR A 81 -1.89 10.30 -0.78
C THR A 81 -1.52 9.07 0.04
N THR A 82 -1.35 7.93 -0.65
CA THR A 82 -0.94 6.65 -0.06
C THR A 82 0.44 6.74 0.55
N PHE A 83 1.41 7.40 -0.09
CA PHE A 83 2.74 7.61 0.48
C PHE A 83 2.66 8.35 1.83
N ARG A 84 1.92 9.45 1.88
CA ARG A 84 1.74 10.24 3.12
C ARG A 84 1.06 9.42 4.21
N GLU A 85 -0.05 8.76 3.89
CA GLU A 85 -0.81 7.98 4.86
C GLU A 85 -0.02 6.77 5.36
N ALA A 86 0.76 6.12 4.48
CA ALA A 86 1.67 5.03 4.82
C ALA A 86 2.69 5.44 5.87
N ILE A 87 3.36 6.56 5.62
CA ILE A 87 4.36 7.10 6.55
C ILE A 87 3.73 7.45 7.89
N ASP A 88 2.64 8.22 7.89
CA ASP A 88 1.95 8.63 9.11
C ASP A 88 1.46 7.42 9.92
N PHE A 89 0.88 6.42 9.24
CA PHE A 89 0.38 5.21 9.89
C PHE A 89 1.50 4.37 10.51
N HIS A 90 2.58 4.14 9.76
CA HIS A 90 3.69 3.30 10.22
C HIS A 90 4.41 3.98 11.39
N ARG A 91 4.79 5.25 11.21
CA ARG A 91 5.55 6.00 12.23
C ARG A 91 4.77 6.17 13.53
N SER A 92 3.46 6.42 13.47
CA SER A 92 2.64 6.53 14.68
C SER A 92 2.53 5.23 15.50
N ARG A 93 2.87 4.08 14.90
CA ARG A 93 2.87 2.75 15.55
C ARG A 93 4.26 2.24 15.87
N ASP A 94 5.28 2.77 15.19
CA ASP A 94 6.66 2.37 15.39
C ASP A 94 7.18 2.90 16.74
N LYS A 95 7.48 1.96 17.64
CA LYS A 95 8.05 2.21 18.98
C LYS A 95 9.53 1.88 19.04
N THR A 96 10.13 1.44 17.93
CA THR A 96 11.55 1.16 17.87
C THR A 96 12.35 2.45 18.02
N PRO A 97 13.55 2.40 18.64
CA PRO A 97 14.44 3.55 18.69
C PRO A 97 14.67 4.10 17.28
N PRO A 98 14.55 5.42 17.08
CA PRO A 98 14.78 5.99 15.76
C PRO A 98 16.23 5.76 15.33
N GLU A 99 16.42 5.56 14.04
CA GLU A 99 17.77 5.55 13.48
C GLU A 99 18.33 6.99 13.46
N PRO A 100 19.67 7.16 13.50
CA PRO A 100 20.29 8.46 13.38
C PRO A 100 19.88 9.17 12.08
N PHE A 101 19.94 10.51 12.08
CA PHE A 101 19.70 11.27 10.86
C PHE A 101 20.68 10.83 9.75
N SER A 102 20.13 10.49 8.61
CA SER A 102 20.88 10.32 7.37
C SER A 102 21.34 11.69 6.85
N VAL A 103 22.55 11.71 6.29
CA VAL A 103 23.03 12.82 5.47
C VAL A 103 22.41 12.65 4.08
N ILE A 104 21.94 13.75 3.51
CA ILE A 104 21.40 13.78 2.15
C ILE A 104 22.57 13.70 1.18
N ASP A 105 22.47 12.80 0.20
CA ASP A 105 23.36 12.85 -0.96
C ASP A 105 22.84 13.90 -1.94
N LEU A 106 23.49 15.06 -1.98
CA LEU A 106 23.07 16.17 -2.85
C LEU A 106 23.20 15.83 -4.34
N ALA A 107 24.03 14.85 -4.72
CA ALA A 107 24.13 14.43 -6.11
C ALA A 107 22.84 13.79 -6.62
N GLU A 108 21.99 13.26 -5.73
CA GLU A 108 20.69 12.73 -6.09
C GLU A 108 19.73 13.81 -6.62
N LEU A 109 19.95 15.10 -6.29
CA LEU A 109 19.11 16.21 -6.77
C LEU A 109 19.28 16.50 -8.26
N ASP A 110 20.42 16.12 -8.84
CA ASP A 110 20.71 16.36 -10.26
C ASP A 110 20.18 15.23 -11.18
N ARG A 111 19.54 14.21 -10.62
CA ARG A 111 19.02 13.08 -11.40
C ARG A 111 17.82 13.48 -12.24
N VAL A 112 17.64 12.77 -13.34
CA VAL A 112 16.50 12.95 -14.25
C VAL A 112 15.71 11.65 -14.31
N THR A 113 14.52 11.65 -13.73
CA THR A 113 13.58 10.53 -13.74
C THR A 113 12.35 10.88 -14.58
N TYR A 114 11.86 9.95 -15.40
CA TYR A 114 10.62 10.11 -16.16
C TYR A 114 9.49 9.32 -15.51
N CYS A 115 8.29 9.90 -15.47
CA CYS A 115 7.13 9.26 -14.89
C CYS A 115 6.77 8.01 -15.69
N PRO A 116 6.68 6.82 -15.06
CA PRO A 116 6.39 5.59 -15.77
C PRO A 116 4.95 5.51 -16.32
N VAL A 117 4.07 6.41 -15.88
CA VAL A 117 2.66 6.49 -16.33
C VAL A 117 2.48 7.43 -17.52
N CYS A 118 3.03 8.65 -17.46
CA CYS A 118 2.82 9.67 -18.51
C CYS A 118 4.08 10.07 -19.28
N GLN A 119 5.24 9.49 -18.96
CA GLN A 119 6.53 9.74 -19.61
C GLN A 119 7.02 11.20 -19.55
N LYS A 120 6.40 12.04 -18.70
CA LYS A 120 6.90 13.40 -18.41
C LYS A 120 8.00 13.35 -17.37
N MET A 121 8.96 14.28 -17.46
CA MET A 121 10.00 14.47 -16.46
C MET A 121 9.37 14.72 -15.08
N MET A 122 9.87 14.02 -14.07
CA MET A 122 9.46 14.19 -12.68
C MET A 122 10.26 15.31 -12.02
N ALA A 123 9.66 15.98 -11.04
CA ALA A 123 10.36 16.96 -10.22
C ALA A 123 11.15 16.25 -9.13
N THR A 124 12.46 16.42 -9.12
CA THR A 124 13.38 15.87 -8.11
C THR A 124 13.64 16.92 -7.04
N PHE A 125 13.39 16.60 -5.78
CA PHE A 125 13.64 17.52 -4.66
C PHE A 125 13.81 16.77 -3.34
N GLN A 126 14.47 17.43 -2.38
CA GLN A 126 14.57 16.94 -1.02
C GLN A 126 13.18 16.82 -0.39
N TYR A 127 12.85 15.65 0.13
CA TYR A 127 11.64 15.46 0.91
C TYR A 127 11.74 16.22 2.23
N ASN A 128 10.85 17.20 2.42
CA ASN A 128 10.78 18.02 3.64
C ASN A 128 10.13 17.30 4.84
N GLY A 129 9.95 15.98 4.75
CA GLY A 129 9.50 15.15 5.86
C GLY A 129 10.67 14.43 6.55
N PRO A 130 10.38 13.42 7.38
CA PRO A 130 11.41 12.65 8.05
C PRO A 130 12.24 11.84 7.04
N GLY A 131 13.49 11.54 7.37
CA GLY A 131 14.34 10.63 6.60
C GLY A 131 15.40 11.26 5.71
N ASN A 132 15.37 12.58 5.48
CA ASN A 132 16.38 13.29 4.69
C ASN A 132 16.67 12.55 3.36
N ILE A 133 15.63 12.34 2.56
CA ILE A 133 15.68 11.62 1.27
C ILE A 133 15.40 12.56 0.10
N VAL A 134 15.72 12.12 -1.12
CA VAL A 134 15.39 12.86 -2.35
C VAL A 134 14.34 12.07 -3.10
N ILE A 135 13.18 12.67 -3.34
CA ILE A 135 12.08 12.00 -4.05
C ILE A 135 11.88 12.59 -5.44
N ASP A 136 11.39 11.76 -6.35
CA ASP A 136 10.90 12.24 -7.64
C ASP A 136 9.37 12.26 -7.61
N THR A 137 8.77 13.38 -7.99
CA THR A 137 7.31 13.52 -8.02
C THR A 137 6.80 13.90 -9.41
N CYS A 138 5.84 13.13 -9.91
CA CYS A 138 5.05 13.46 -11.08
C CYS A 138 3.75 14.13 -10.65
N HIS A 139 3.67 15.46 -10.80
CA HIS A 139 2.47 16.23 -10.45
C HIS A 139 1.23 15.83 -11.28
N PRO A 140 1.31 15.63 -12.61
CA PRO A 140 0.13 15.24 -13.40
C PRO A 140 -0.48 13.89 -13.02
N CYS A 141 0.33 12.92 -12.59
CA CYS A 141 -0.14 11.58 -12.22
C CYS A 141 -0.32 11.40 -10.71
N ASP A 142 0.05 12.40 -9.90
CA ASP A 142 0.09 12.31 -8.43
C ASP A 142 0.96 11.15 -7.92
N MET A 143 2.05 10.83 -8.63
CA MET A 143 2.93 9.70 -8.32
C MET A 143 4.27 10.15 -7.75
N ILE A 144 4.79 9.39 -6.78
CA ILE A 144 6.07 9.56 -6.12
C ILE A 144 6.91 8.30 -6.35
N TRP A 145 8.11 8.49 -6.86
CA TRP A 145 9.13 7.44 -6.95
C TRP A 145 10.11 7.58 -5.78
N LEU A 146 10.46 6.43 -5.19
CA LEU A 146 11.42 6.28 -4.11
C LEU A 146 12.46 5.24 -4.54
N ASP A 147 13.72 5.53 -4.29
CA ASP A 147 14.77 4.55 -4.47
C ASP A 147 14.82 3.57 -3.30
N TYR A 148 15.59 2.49 -3.49
CA TYR A 148 15.72 1.45 -2.48
C TYR A 148 16.22 2.02 -1.15
N GLY A 149 15.54 1.63 -0.06
CA GLY A 149 15.87 2.05 1.30
C GLY A 149 15.38 3.44 1.69
N GLU A 150 14.89 4.27 0.76
CA GLU A 150 14.39 5.61 1.09
C GLU A 150 13.14 5.56 1.98
N LEU A 151 12.19 4.65 1.68
CA LEU A 151 11.03 4.44 2.54
C LEU A 151 11.47 4.07 3.97
N GLN A 152 12.46 3.20 4.11
CA GLN A 152 12.96 2.79 5.42
C GLN A 152 13.56 3.97 6.18
N LYS A 153 14.40 4.79 5.53
CA LYS A 153 14.95 6.03 6.12
C LYS A 153 13.84 6.95 6.62
N VAL A 154 12.77 7.12 5.84
CA VAL A 154 11.63 7.97 6.22
C VAL A 154 10.91 7.40 7.45
N VAL A 155 10.66 6.09 7.49
CA VAL A 155 9.90 5.51 8.60
C VAL A 155 10.72 5.27 9.85
N SER A 156 12.04 5.11 9.78
CA SER A 156 12.94 4.96 10.94
C SER A 156 13.45 6.28 11.51
N ALA A 157 13.35 7.38 10.76
CA ALA A 157 13.94 8.66 11.15
C ALA A 157 13.33 9.27 12.43
N PRO A 158 14.10 10.07 13.20
CA PRO A 158 13.61 10.73 14.41
C PRO A 158 12.45 11.68 14.12
N GLY A 159 11.53 11.83 15.08
CA GLY A 159 10.41 12.77 14.96
C GLY A 159 9.40 12.64 16.10
N ARG A 160 8.65 13.73 16.35
CA ARG A 160 7.60 13.79 17.39
C ARG A 160 6.34 13.00 17.03
N ASP A 161 6.24 12.57 15.79
CA ASP A 161 5.16 11.79 15.20
C ASP A 161 5.33 10.27 15.40
N ARG A 162 6.47 9.82 15.96
CA ARG A 162 6.71 8.41 16.26
C ARG A 162 5.96 7.93 17.50
N GLY A 163 5.36 6.75 17.42
CA GLY A 163 4.74 6.08 18.57
C GLY A 163 3.51 6.77 19.17
N VAL A 164 3.01 7.84 18.52
CA VAL A 164 1.82 8.59 18.94
C VAL A 164 0.75 8.43 17.86
N PRO A 165 -0.27 7.57 18.07
CA PRO A 165 -1.42 7.47 17.17
C PRO A 165 -2.08 8.84 16.99
N ARG A 166 -2.01 9.41 15.79
CA ARG A 166 -2.84 10.57 15.45
C ARG A 166 -4.31 10.12 15.51
N ALA A 167 -5.14 10.89 16.22
CA ALA A 167 -6.59 10.74 16.11
C ALA A 167 -6.95 10.83 14.61
N LYS A 168 -7.70 9.84 14.10
CA LYS A 168 -8.01 9.74 12.68
C LYS A 168 -8.65 11.05 12.19
N ALA A 169 -7.97 11.76 11.30
CA ALA A 169 -8.58 12.83 10.48
C ALA A 169 -9.68 12.31 9.50
N PHE A 170 -10.01 11.01 9.58
CA PHE A 170 -10.99 10.32 8.75
C PHE A 170 -12.41 10.27 9.35
N ALA A 171 -12.65 10.84 10.53
CA ALA A 171 -13.99 10.89 11.10
C ALA A 171 -14.83 12.06 10.55
N GLU A 172 -14.22 13.21 10.25
CA GLU A 172 -14.97 14.45 10.00
C GLU A 172 -15.56 14.56 8.57
N LYS A 173 -15.06 13.81 7.58
CA LYS A 173 -15.53 13.92 6.19
C LYS A 173 -16.77 13.08 5.84
N ARG A 174 -17.32 12.31 6.78
CA ARG A 174 -18.52 11.47 6.56
C ARG A 174 -19.80 12.04 7.19
N GLU A 175 -19.68 13.00 8.10
CA GLU A 175 -20.84 13.53 8.84
C GLU A 175 -21.52 14.73 8.14
N GLU A 176 -20.90 15.34 7.12
CA GLU A 176 -21.49 16.49 6.40
C GLU A 176 -22.35 16.10 5.17
N SER A 177 -22.53 14.81 4.86
CA SER A 177 -23.30 14.38 3.68
C SER A 177 -24.22 13.17 3.94
N GLY A 178 -24.94 13.16 5.06
CA GLY A 178 -25.93 12.14 5.37
C GLY A 178 -27.15 12.74 6.03
N GLU A 179 -28.19 13.01 5.24
CA GLU A 179 -29.52 13.36 5.71
C GLU A 179 -30.02 12.33 6.75
N GLU A 180 -30.62 12.84 7.82
CA GLU A 180 -31.32 12.06 8.85
C GLU A 180 -32.43 11.23 8.20
N GLN A 181 -32.24 9.90 8.19
CA GLN A 181 -33.36 8.96 8.21
C GLN A 181 -33.18 7.99 9.36
N GLU A 182 -33.92 8.29 10.41
CA GLU A 182 -34.16 7.51 11.62
C GLU A 182 -34.40 6.04 11.28
N ARG A 183 -33.48 5.15 11.67
CA ARG A 183 -33.68 3.69 11.65
C ARG A 183 -33.68 3.17 13.07
N GLN A 184 -34.85 2.67 13.49
CA GLN A 184 -35.05 1.97 14.74
C GLN A 184 -34.14 0.74 14.86
N PRO A 185 -33.66 0.37 16.06
CA PRO A 185 -32.69 -0.70 16.22
C PRO A 185 -33.38 -2.06 16.11
N ILE A 186 -33.17 -2.79 15.01
CA ILE A 186 -33.53 -4.22 14.95
C ILE A 186 -32.39 -4.99 15.60
N ASN A 187 -32.64 -5.39 16.84
CA ASN A 187 -31.74 -6.20 17.64
C ASN A 187 -32.09 -7.68 17.48
N THR A 188 -31.05 -8.51 17.41
CA THR A 188 -31.04 -9.97 17.53
C THR A 188 -31.27 -10.84 16.30
N PHE A 189 -30.34 -11.78 16.16
CA PHE A 189 -30.18 -12.83 15.17
C PHE A 189 -31.36 -13.84 15.12
N GLN A 190 -32.32 -13.73 16.03
CA GLN A 190 -33.45 -14.66 16.18
C GLN A 190 -34.61 -14.38 15.21
N ASP A 191 -34.80 -13.14 14.76
CA ASP A 191 -35.93 -12.76 13.89
C ASP A 191 -35.78 -13.22 12.43
N ARG A 192 -34.58 -13.64 12.01
CA ARG A 192 -34.31 -14.07 10.63
C ARG A 192 -34.43 -15.57 10.38
N ILE A 193 -34.48 -16.39 11.43
CA ILE A 193 -34.44 -17.85 11.30
C ILE A 193 -35.85 -18.44 11.33
N ILE A 194 -36.77 -17.85 12.09
CA ILE A 194 -38.14 -18.38 12.29
C ILE A 194 -38.94 -18.46 10.98
N PRO A 195 -38.94 -17.45 10.07
CA PRO A 195 -39.71 -17.54 8.83
C PRO A 195 -39.13 -18.56 7.83
N LEU A 196 -37.83 -18.86 7.92
CA LEU A 196 -37.14 -19.77 7.00
C LEU A 196 -37.33 -21.24 7.39
N LEU A 197 -37.50 -21.52 8.68
CA LEU A 197 -37.78 -22.86 9.19
C LEU A 197 -39.26 -23.26 9.03
N GLU A 198 -40.20 -22.31 9.15
CA GLU A 198 -41.63 -22.58 8.93
C GLU A 198 -41.96 -22.90 7.45
N ALA A 199 -41.20 -22.33 6.50
CA ALA A 199 -41.34 -22.61 5.08
C ALA A 199 -40.77 -23.99 4.66
N LEU A 200 -39.89 -24.60 5.47
CA LEU A 200 -39.27 -25.90 5.17
C LEU A 200 -40.04 -27.09 5.76
N PHE A 201 -40.96 -26.88 6.71
CA PHE A 201 -41.74 -27.95 7.35
C PHE A 201 -43.26 -27.90 7.08
N SER A 202 -43.72 -27.02 6.18
CA SER A 202 -45.11 -27.02 5.69
C SER A 202 -45.21 -27.60 4.28
N ARG A 203 -44.93 -28.91 4.15
CA ARG A 203 -45.58 -29.86 3.23
C ARG A 203 -45.00 -31.27 3.41
#